data_AF-A0A369S8W6-F1
#
_entry.id   AF-A0A369S8W6-F1
#
_cell.length_a   1.000
_cell.length_b   1.000
_cell.length_c   1.000
_cell.angle_alpha   90.00
_cell.angle_beta   90.00
_cell.angle_gamma   90.00
#
_symmetry.space_group_name_H-M   'P 1'
#
loop_
_entity.id
_entity.type
_entity.pdbx_description
1 polymer ?
#
loop_
_entity_poly.entity_id
_entity_poly.type
_entity_poly.pdbx_seq_one_letter_code
_entity_poly.pdbx_strand_id
1 'polypeptide(L)'
;MLHYFWVHCCFHLSRWFPKEIRWKVRLIIIPLTVCLLAPEFYVLLLNETSRFCPANLLNYLIADVTFTTLMLGFCFILCQMDPLVYQIKIAFHIFGVLDAAMGIAITIALASTNASTCRDNTTTLYYACLILAILHIASLGLVVFLTPFWVANSVWALSVLNPRQRRGVCYEPVKCCTCLWHV
;
A
#
# COMPACT_ATOMS: atom_id res chain seq x y z
N MET A 1 -6.05 -0.02 1.59
CA MET A 1 -5.41 0.48 0.34
C MET A 1 -3.99 0.97 0.52
N LEU A 2 -3.66 1.54 1.69
CA LEU A 2 -2.29 1.93 2.05
C LEU A 2 -1.25 0.85 1.74
N HIS A 3 -1.46 -0.37 2.23
CA HIS A 3 -0.52 -1.48 2.06
C HIS A 3 -0.33 -1.85 0.59
N TYR A 4 -1.43 -2.04 -0.13
CA TYR A 4 -1.38 -2.34 -1.57
C TYR A 4 -0.63 -1.24 -2.34
N PHE A 5 -0.97 0.02 -2.06
CA PHE A 5 -0.33 1.18 -2.68
C PHE A 5 1.17 1.24 -2.37
N TRP A 6 1.57 1.00 -1.12
CA TRP A 6 2.98 1.00 -0.72
C TRP A 6 3.80 -0.04 -1.48
N VAL A 7 3.32 -1.29 -1.53
CA VAL A 7 4.00 -2.36 -2.29
C VAL A 7 4.09 -2.00 -3.76
N HIS A 8 2.99 -1.49 -4.33
CA HIS A 8 2.95 -1.06 -5.72
C HIS A 8 4.02 0.01 -5.99
N CYS A 9 4.11 1.04 -5.15
CA CYS A 9 5.16 2.06 -5.23
C CYS A 9 6.57 1.47 -5.13
N CYS A 10 6.82 0.61 -4.15
CA CYS A 10 8.12 -0.03 -3.93
C CYS A 10 8.56 -0.85 -5.15
N PHE A 11 7.63 -1.63 -5.70
CA PHE A 11 7.84 -2.44 -6.89
C PHE A 11 8.23 -1.58 -8.10
N HIS A 12 7.45 -0.55 -8.41
CA HIS A 12 7.72 0.34 -9.54
C HIS A 12 9.00 1.15 -9.34
N LEU A 13 9.22 1.69 -8.13
CA LEU A 13 10.44 2.42 -7.78
C LEU A 13 11.69 1.54 -7.96
N SER A 14 11.66 0.30 -7.48
CA SER A 14 12.82 -0.62 -7.63
C SER A 14 13.17 -0.89 -9.09
N ARG A 15 12.18 -0.83 -9.99
CA ARG A 15 12.34 -1.17 -11.41
C ARG A 15 12.57 0.04 -12.31
N TRP A 16 12.37 1.26 -11.81
CA TRP A 16 12.85 2.48 -12.46
C TRP A 16 14.37 2.51 -12.62
N PHE A 17 15.11 1.81 -11.76
CA PHE A 17 16.55 1.75 -11.83
C PHE A 17 17.07 0.57 -12.70
N PRO A 18 18.23 0.73 -13.37
CA PRO A 18 18.93 -0.34 -14.09
C PRO A 18 19.20 -1.57 -13.20
N LYS A 19 19.19 -2.76 -13.81
CA LYS A 19 19.26 -4.06 -13.11
C LYS A 19 20.46 -4.19 -12.18
N GLU A 20 21.58 -3.60 -12.59
CA GLU A 20 22.88 -3.64 -11.91
C GLU A 20 22.85 -2.89 -10.57
N ILE A 21 21.97 -1.89 -10.43
CA ILE A 21 21.86 -1.06 -9.22
C ILE A 21 20.58 -1.32 -8.41
N ARG A 22 19.63 -2.12 -8.91
CA ARG A 22 18.36 -2.40 -8.21
C ARG A 22 18.57 -2.96 -6.81
N TRP A 23 19.60 -3.77 -6.59
CA TRP A 23 19.91 -4.33 -5.28
C TRP A 23 20.20 -3.24 -4.23
N LYS A 24 20.83 -2.13 -4.61
CA LYS A 24 21.08 -0.98 -3.72
C LYS A 24 19.78 -0.31 -3.31
N VAL A 25 18.85 -0.16 -4.26
CA VAL A 25 17.53 0.41 -4.02
C VAL A 25 16.71 -0.50 -3.11
N ARG A 26 16.76 -1.81 -3.33
CA ARG A 26 16.10 -2.82 -2.47
C ARG A 26 16.65 -2.80 -1.03
N LEU A 27 17.95 -2.57 -0.87
CA LEU A 27 18.61 -2.44 0.44
C LEU A 27 18.06 -1.25 1.24
N ILE A 28 17.53 -0.22 0.57
CA ILE A 28 16.90 0.94 1.23
C ILE A 28 15.39 0.68 1.44
N ILE A 29 14.69 0.19 0.41
CA ILE A 29 13.24 0.01 0.44
C ILE A 29 12.80 -1.04 1.48
N ILE A 30 13.50 -2.17 1.57
CA ILE A 30 13.09 -3.27 2.46
C ILE A 30 13.18 -2.82 3.94
N PRO A 31 14.30 -2.28 4.46
CA PRO A 31 14.33 -1.76 5.83
C PRO A 31 13.33 -0.65 6.07
N LEU A 32 13.15 0.28 5.12
CA LEU A 32 12.14 1.34 5.24
C LEU A 32 10.73 0.77 5.42
N THR A 33 10.41 -0.29 4.67
CA THR A 33 9.12 -0.96 4.78
C THR A 33 8.99 -1.67 6.12
N VAL A 34 10.07 -2.29 6.64
CA VAL A 34 10.07 -2.92 7.97
C VAL A 34 9.85 -1.88 9.07
N CYS A 35 10.41 -0.68 8.93
CA CYS A 35 10.21 0.42 9.87
C CYS A 35 8.75 0.87 9.99
N LEU A 36 7.87 0.57 9.02
CA LEU A 36 6.44 0.88 9.13
C LEU A 36 5.74 0.13 10.27
N LEU A 37 6.26 -1.03 10.67
CA LEU A 37 5.74 -1.77 11.84
C LEU A 37 6.03 -1.07 13.18
N ALA A 38 7.06 -0.23 13.24
CA ALA A 38 7.50 0.39 14.50
C ALA A 38 6.42 1.26 15.17
N PRO A 39 5.75 2.21 14.48
CA PRO A 39 4.66 2.98 15.09
C PRO A 39 3.48 2.10 15.52
N GLU A 40 3.15 1.05 14.76
CA GLU A 40 2.04 0.15 15.09
C GLU A 40 2.33 -0.65 16.37
N PHE A 41 3.53 -1.24 16.48
CA PHE A 41 3.96 -1.95 17.68
C PHE A 41 4.11 -1.02 18.88
N TYR A 42 4.61 0.20 18.68
CA TYR A 42 4.69 1.19 19.75
C TYR A 42 3.30 1.42 20.37
N VAL A 43 2.27 1.60 19.53
CA VAL A 43 0.90 1.78 20.00
C VAL A 43 0.41 0.51 20.72
N LEU A 44 0.60 -0.68 20.14
CA LEU A 44 0.17 -1.94 20.76
C LEU A 44 0.80 -2.22 22.14
N LEU A 45 2.02 -1.73 22.39
CA LEU A 45 2.73 -1.95 23.65
C LEU A 45 2.32 -0.95 24.75
N LEU A 46 1.52 0.07 24.44
CA LEU A 46 1.03 1.01 25.45
C LEU A 46 -0.11 0.38 26.26
N ASN A 47 0.02 0.40 27.59
CA ASN A 47 -1.01 -0.06 28.53
C ASN A 47 -2.38 0.63 28.35
N GLU A 48 -2.40 1.83 27.77
CA GLU A 48 -3.63 2.57 27.53
C GLU A 48 -4.47 1.98 26.40
N THR A 49 -3.87 1.19 25.49
CA THR A 49 -4.58 0.64 24.33
C THR A 49 -5.54 -0.49 24.65
N SER A 50 -5.37 -1.15 25.80
CA SER A 50 -6.27 -2.19 26.30
C SER A 50 -7.45 -1.62 27.09
N ARG A 51 -7.54 -0.30 27.27
CA ARG A 51 -8.70 0.33 27.92
C ARG A 51 -9.92 0.22 27.01
N PHE A 52 -11.10 0.22 27.62
CA PHE A 52 -12.36 0.03 26.91
C PHE A 52 -12.61 1.12 25.87
N CYS A 53 -12.90 0.71 24.63
CA CYS A 53 -13.31 1.57 23.53
C CYS A 53 -14.43 0.87 22.74
N PRO A 54 -15.64 1.48 22.62
CA PRO A 54 -16.79 0.83 21.99
C PRO A 54 -16.66 0.68 20.46
N ALA A 55 -15.68 1.34 19.82
CA ALA A 55 -15.43 1.24 18.38
C ALA A 55 -14.47 0.09 17.99
N ASN A 56 -14.02 -0.74 18.95
CA ASN A 56 -13.11 -1.89 18.71
C ASN A 56 -11.82 -1.53 17.93
N LEU A 57 -11.29 -0.32 18.15
CA LEU A 57 -10.12 0.20 17.41
C LEU A 57 -8.87 -0.66 17.55
N LEU A 58 -8.72 -1.37 18.69
CA LEU A 58 -7.61 -2.29 18.90
C LEU A 58 -7.60 -3.45 17.89
N ASN A 59 -8.77 -4.00 17.58
CA ASN A 59 -8.88 -5.08 16.59
C ASN A 59 -8.53 -4.59 15.19
N TYR A 60 -8.88 -3.35 14.86
CA TYR A 60 -8.49 -2.73 13.60
C TYR A 60 -6.98 -2.49 13.52
N LEU A 61 -6.33 -2.07 14.61
CA LEU A 61 -4.87 -1.94 14.66
C LEU A 61 -4.17 -3.31 14.53
N ILE A 62 -4.69 -4.36 15.16
CA ILE A 62 -4.15 -5.73 15.01
C ILE A 62 -4.31 -6.23 13.56
N ALA A 63 -5.47 -5.96 12.94
CA ALA A 63 -5.68 -6.26 11.54
C ALA A 63 -4.69 -5.49 10.67
N ASP A 64 -4.49 -4.20 10.92
CA ASP A 64 -3.53 -3.36 10.21
C ASP A 64 -2.11 -3.94 10.27
N VAL A 65 -1.61 -4.29 11.46
CA VAL A 65 -0.31 -4.99 11.66
C VAL A 65 -0.20 -6.28 10.85
N THR A 66 -1.29 -7.04 10.78
CA THR A 66 -1.35 -8.26 9.98
C THR A 66 -1.19 -7.95 8.50
N PHE A 67 -1.86 -6.90 8.01
CA PHE A 67 -1.74 -6.44 6.63
C PHE A 67 -0.36 -5.82 6.34
N THR A 68 0.25 -5.08 7.27
CA THR A 68 1.63 -4.58 7.18
C THR A 68 2.63 -5.74 7.08
N THR A 69 2.38 -6.84 7.78
CA THR A 69 3.21 -8.06 7.68
C THR A 69 3.06 -8.74 6.32
N LEU A 70 1.84 -8.86 5.79
CA LEU A 70 1.59 -9.39 4.44
C LEU A 70 2.21 -8.48 3.36
N MET A 71 2.08 -7.17 3.54
CA MET A 71 2.68 -6.13 2.71
C MET A 71 4.20 -6.30 2.61
N LEU A 72 4.88 -6.59 3.73
CA LEU A 72 6.32 -6.89 3.74
C LEU A 72 6.66 -8.10 2.89
N GLY A 73 5.90 -9.18 3.02
CA GLY A 73 6.08 -10.40 2.22
C GLY A 73 5.93 -10.11 0.72
N PHE A 74 4.86 -9.42 0.32
CA PHE A 74 4.66 -9.01 -1.06
C PHE A 74 5.74 -8.05 -1.57
N CYS A 75 6.15 -7.08 -0.75
CA CYS A 75 7.22 -6.15 -1.10
C CYS A 75 8.53 -6.89 -1.38
N PHE A 76 8.90 -7.83 -0.52
CA PHE A 76 10.08 -8.66 -0.70
C PHE A 76 9.99 -9.49 -1.98
N ILE A 77 8.89 -10.24 -2.15
CA ILE A 77 8.66 -11.11 -3.31
C ILE A 77 8.68 -10.30 -4.62
N LEU A 78 7.87 -9.26 -4.73
CA LEU A 78 7.67 -8.50 -5.97
C LEU A 78 8.90 -7.70 -6.36
N CYS A 79 9.62 -7.13 -5.38
CA CYS A 79 10.83 -6.38 -5.68
C CYS A 79 11.95 -7.29 -6.17
N GLN A 80 12.04 -8.54 -5.70
CA GLN A 80 13.12 -9.48 -6.04
C GLN A 80 12.87 -10.24 -7.36
N MET A 81 11.62 -10.62 -7.65
CA MET A 81 11.30 -11.46 -8.81
C MET A 81 11.34 -10.69 -10.15
N ASP A 82 12.11 -11.22 -11.09
CA ASP A 82 12.14 -10.80 -12.51
C ASP A 82 12.48 -12.03 -13.38
N PRO A 83 11.54 -12.55 -14.21
CA PRO A 83 10.18 -12.05 -14.47
C PRO A 83 9.19 -12.36 -13.33
N LEU A 84 8.10 -11.61 -13.27
CA LEU A 84 7.04 -11.82 -12.28
C LEU A 84 6.10 -12.98 -12.70
N VAL A 85 5.86 -13.90 -11.78
CA VAL A 85 4.94 -15.03 -11.95
C VAL A 85 3.49 -14.56 -11.86
N TYR A 86 2.64 -15.01 -12.80
CA TYR A 86 1.25 -14.56 -12.93
C TYR A 86 0.40 -14.79 -11.67
N GLN A 87 0.56 -15.94 -11.02
CA GLN A 87 -0.15 -16.33 -9.81
C GLN A 87 0.09 -15.32 -8.66
N ILE A 88 1.31 -14.81 -8.55
CA ILE A 88 1.69 -13.84 -7.53
C ILE A 88 1.04 -12.47 -7.83
N LYS A 89 0.93 -12.10 -9.11
CA LYS A 89 0.20 -10.90 -9.53
C LYS A 89 -1.27 -10.97 -9.12
N ILE A 90 -1.93 -12.11 -9.34
CA ILE A 90 -3.33 -12.31 -8.89
C ILE A 90 -3.43 -12.20 -7.37
N ALA A 91 -2.58 -12.93 -6.64
CA ALA A 91 -2.60 -12.91 -5.18
C ALA A 91 -2.42 -11.49 -4.61
N PHE A 92 -1.54 -10.70 -5.23
CA PHE A 92 -1.32 -9.31 -4.85
C PHE A 92 -2.56 -8.42 -5.08
N HIS A 93 -3.30 -8.61 -6.17
CA HIS A 93 -4.55 -7.87 -6.39
C HIS A 93 -5.68 -8.32 -5.47
N ILE A 94 -5.78 -9.61 -5.13
CA ILE A 94 -6.72 -10.10 -4.10
C ILE A 94 -6.40 -9.45 -2.76
N PHE A 95 -5.11 -9.43 -2.37
CA PHE A 95 -4.65 -8.70 -1.19
C PHE A 95 -5.08 -7.22 -1.23
N GLY A 96 -4.95 -6.57 -2.39
CA GLY A 96 -5.45 -5.22 -2.60
C GLY A 96 -6.93 -5.08 -2.27
N VAL A 97 -7.81 -5.94 -2.80
CA VAL A 97 -9.26 -5.88 -2.51
C VAL A 97 -9.54 -6.03 -1.01
N LEU A 98 -8.87 -6.96 -0.33
CA LEU A 98 -9.01 -7.15 1.11
C LEU A 98 -8.53 -5.92 1.90
N ASP A 99 -7.41 -5.31 1.47
CA ASP A 99 -6.85 -4.09 2.07
C ASP A 99 -7.77 -2.87 1.83
N ALA A 100 -8.55 -2.83 0.74
CA ALA A 100 -9.64 -1.85 0.58
C ALA A 100 -10.73 -2.05 1.62
N ALA A 101 -11.23 -3.29 1.75
CA ALA A 101 -12.31 -3.60 2.67
C ALA A 101 -11.93 -3.24 4.11
N MET A 102 -10.70 -3.58 4.54
CA MET A 102 -10.18 -3.19 5.85
C MET A 102 -10.09 -1.67 6.01
N GLY A 103 -9.52 -0.95 5.03
CA GLY A 103 -9.41 0.51 5.05
C GLY A 103 -10.77 1.23 5.11
N ILE A 104 -11.78 0.69 4.44
CA ILE A 104 -13.17 1.19 4.53
C ILE A 104 -13.75 0.89 5.91
N ALA A 105 -13.55 -0.32 6.43
CA ALA A 105 -14.10 -0.73 7.72
C ALA A 105 -13.54 0.12 8.88
N ILE A 106 -12.23 0.38 8.93
CA ILE A 106 -11.62 1.25 9.95
C ILE A 106 -12.14 2.69 9.85
N THR A 107 -12.33 3.19 8.61
CA THR A 107 -12.89 4.53 8.37
C THR A 107 -14.31 4.64 8.90
N ILE A 108 -15.17 3.65 8.63
CA ILE A 108 -16.55 3.61 9.13
C ILE A 108 -16.57 3.53 10.66
N ALA A 109 -15.70 2.69 11.25
CA ALA A 109 -15.59 2.58 12.70
C ALA A 109 -15.23 3.92 13.36
N LEU A 110 -14.30 4.67 12.77
CA LEU A 110 -13.90 6.00 13.25
C LEU A 110 -14.95 7.09 13.03
N ALA A 111 -15.75 6.98 11.96
CA ALA A 111 -16.86 7.89 11.70
C ALA A 111 -18.06 7.64 12.62
N SER A 112 -18.12 6.49 13.30
CA SER A 112 -19.21 6.16 14.22
C SER A 112 -19.19 7.04 15.47
N THR A 113 -20.37 7.28 16.06
CA THR A 113 -20.52 8.04 17.31
C THR A 113 -19.74 7.41 18.47
N ASN A 114 -19.57 6.08 18.45
CA ASN A 114 -18.82 5.32 19.44
C ASN A 114 -17.34 5.74 19.50
N ALA A 115 -16.74 6.12 18.37
CA ALA A 115 -15.32 6.49 18.32
C ALA A 115 -15.00 7.78 19.09
N SER A 116 -15.98 8.66 19.32
CA SER A 116 -15.79 9.90 20.08
C SER A 116 -15.32 9.64 21.52
N THR A 117 -15.89 8.63 22.19
CA THR A 117 -15.50 8.22 23.55
C THR A 117 -14.09 7.63 23.62
N CYS A 118 -13.59 7.07 22.51
CA CYS A 118 -12.24 6.50 22.44
C CYS A 118 -11.16 7.58 22.38
N ARG A 119 -11.51 8.81 21.96
CA ARG A 119 -10.57 9.94 21.95
C ARG A 119 -10.03 10.24 23.34
N ASP A 120 -10.87 10.14 24.37
CA ASP A 120 -10.51 10.53 25.73
C ASP A 120 -9.92 9.36 26.53
N ASN A 121 -10.38 8.13 26.26
CA ASN A 121 -9.95 6.95 27.03
C ASN A 121 -8.71 6.25 26.44
N THR A 122 -8.58 6.27 25.10
CA THR A 122 -7.52 5.59 24.35
C THR A 122 -6.92 6.50 23.28
N THR A 123 -6.53 7.71 23.69
CA THR A 123 -6.12 8.82 22.80
C THR A 123 -5.09 8.42 21.75
N THR A 124 -4.01 7.75 22.15
CA THR A 124 -2.94 7.35 21.21
C THR A 124 -3.44 6.34 20.18
N LEU A 125 -4.27 5.37 20.59
CA LEU A 125 -4.88 4.39 19.68
C LEU A 125 -5.85 5.08 18.71
N TYR A 126 -6.67 6.00 19.21
CA TYR A 126 -7.61 6.76 18.38
C TYR A 126 -6.89 7.53 17.28
N TYR A 127 -5.84 8.29 17.62
CA TYR A 127 -5.09 9.06 16.63
C TYR A 127 -4.28 8.18 15.68
N ALA A 128 -3.73 7.06 16.15
CA ALA A 128 -3.07 6.09 15.27
C ALA A 128 -4.04 5.53 14.22
N CYS A 129 -5.21 5.05 14.65
CA CYS A 129 -6.25 4.57 13.74
C CYS A 129 -6.75 5.67 12.79
N LEU A 130 -6.88 6.92 13.28
CA LEU A 130 -7.28 8.05 12.45
C LEU A 130 -6.27 8.34 11.33
N ILE A 131 -4.98 8.36 11.66
CA ILE A 131 -3.91 8.54 10.67
C ILE A 131 -3.96 7.40 9.64
N LEU A 132 -4.06 6.15 10.08
CA LEU A 132 -4.17 4.98 9.19
C LEU A 132 -5.38 5.09 8.27
N ALA A 133 -6.56 5.48 8.80
CA ALA A 133 -7.76 5.66 8.00
C ALA A 133 -7.59 6.75 6.93
N ILE A 134 -7.01 7.91 7.29
CA ILE A 134 -6.72 8.98 6.33
C ILE A 134 -5.79 8.47 5.21
N LEU A 135 -4.72 7.76 5.57
CA LEU A 135 -3.78 7.18 4.61
C LEU A 135 -4.46 6.13 3.72
N HIS A 136 -5.34 5.29 4.27
CA HIS A 136 -6.13 4.33 3.52
C HIS A 136 -7.09 4.99 2.52
N ILE A 137 -7.78 6.07 2.91
CA ILE A 137 -8.70 6.79 2.02
C ILE A 137 -7.91 7.50 0.92
N ALA A 138 -6.82 8.18 1.27
CA ALA A 138 -5.97 8.89 0.31
C ALA A 138 -5.39 7.92 -0.74
N SER A 139 -4.84 6.79 -0.29
CA SER A 139 -4.34 5.74 -1.19
C SER A 139 -5.46 5.09 -2.01
N LEU A 140 -6.65 4.87 -1.44
CA LEU A 140 -7.81 4.37 -2.19
C LEU A 140 -8.20 5.33 -3.31
N GLY A 141 -8.29 6.63 -3.02
CA GLY A 141 -8.60 7.65 -4.01
C GLY A 141 -7.61 7.65 -5.18
N LEU A 142 -6.31 7.56 -4.87
CA LEU A 142 -5.26 7.45 -5.90
C LEU A 142 -5.39 6.16 -6.73
N VAL A 143 -5.61 5.01 -6.09
CA VAL A 143 -5.75 3.73 -6.82
C VAL A 143 -6.99 3.74 -7.71
N VAL A 144 -8.12 4.26 -7.22
CA VAL A 144 -9.36 4.41 -8.00
C VAL A 144 -9.14 5.35 -9.18
N PHE A 145 -8.42 6.45 -8.99
CA PHE A 145 -8.08 7.37 -10.07
C PHE A 145 -7.18 6.73 -11.13
N LEU A 146 -6.21 5.91 -10.73
CA LEU A 146 -5.28 5.24 -11.66
C LEU A 146 -5.92 4.04 -12.38
N THR A 147 -6.92 3.40 -11.78
CA THR A 147 -7.54 2.17 -12.30
C THR A 147 -8.10 2.31 -13.73
N PRO A 148 -8.84 3.37 -14.09
CA PRO A 148 -9.29 3.59 -15.47
C PRO A 148 -8.17 3.57 -16.50
N PHE A 149 -7.01 4.15 -16.18
CA PHE A 149 -5.85 4.16 -17.07
C PHE A 149 -5.27 2.76 -17.25
N TRP A 150 -5.22 1.96 -16.18
CA TRP A 150 -4.78 0.56 -16.24
C TRP A 150 -5.73 -0.30 -17.07
N VAL A 151 -7.04 -0.12 -16.90
CA VAL A 151 -8.07 -0.83 -17.67
C VAL A 151 -7.98 -0.44 -19.14
N ALA A 152 -7.90 0.86 -19.45
CA ALA A 152 -7.78 1.35 -20.81
C ALA A 152 -6.54 0.77 -21.53
N ASN A 153 -5.38 0.71 -20.86
CA ASN A 153 -4.20 0.10 -21.47
C ASN A 153 -4.31 -1.43 -21.60
N SER A 154 -5.03 -2.11 -20.70
CA SER A 154 -5.26 -3.55 -20.80
C SER A 154 -6.19 -3.92 -21.95
N VAL A 155 -7.20 -3.09 -22.25
CA VAL A 155 -8.15 -3.32 -23.35
C VAL A 155 -7.55 -2.84 -24.68
N TRP A 156 -6.93 -1.66 -24.68
CA TRP A 156 -6.29 -1.05 -25.84
C TRP A 156 -4.80 -0.88 -25.56
N ALA A 157 -4.02 -1.92 -25.85
CA ALA A 157 -2.57 -1.87 -25.69
C ALA A 157 -1.98 -0.65 -26.42
N LEU A 158 -1.05 0.06 -25.76
CA LEU A 158 -0.37 1.27 -26.26
C LEU A 158 -1.23 2.54 -26.32
N SER A 159 -2.47 2.51 -25.81
CA SER A 159 -3.31 3.72 -25.71
C SER A 159 -2.73 4.76 -24.76
N VAL A 160 -1.99 4.32 -23.73
CA VAL A 160 -1.39 5.19 -22.70
C VAL A 160 0.10 5.44 -22.95
N LEU A 161 0.78 4.57 -23.69
CA LEU A 161 2.21 4.66 -24.00
C LEU A 161 2.43 4.50 -25.51
N ASN A 162 3.04 5.50 -26.16
CA ASN A 162 3.47 5.41 -27.55
C ASN A 162 4.99 5.17 -27.64
N PRO A 163 5.44 3.94 -27.92
CA PRO A 163 6.87 3.60 -27.96
C PRO A 163 7.58 4.27 -29.15
N ARG A 164 6.87 4.48 -30.26
CA ARG A 164 7.44 5.10 -31.47
C ARG A 164 7.71 6.58 -31.27
N GLN A 165 6.81 7.28 -30.56
CA GLN A 165 6.94 8.71 -30.29
C GLN A 165 7.65 9.02 -28.97
N ARG A 166 7.98 7.99 -28.16
CA ARG A 166 8.51 8.14 -26.79
C ARG A 166 7.67 9.08 -25.93
N ARG A 167 6.34 8.96 -26.02
CA ARG A 167 5.36 9.78 -25.29
C ARG A 167 4.38 8.91 -24.53
N GLY A 168 3.83 9.44 -23.43
CA GLY A 168 2.84 8.75 -22.62
C GLY A 168 3.36 8.32 -21.26
N VAL A 169 2.45 7.82 -20.41
CA VAL A 169 2.75 7.47 -19.02
C VAL A 169 3.20 6.01 -18.96
N CYS A 170 4.49 5.80 -18.73
CA CYS A 170 5.05 4.45 -18.59
C CYS A 170 4.81 3.92 -17.18
N TYR A 171 3.73 3.16 -17.02
CA TYR A 171 3.37 2.57 -15.73
C TYR A 171 3.99 1.18 -15.51
N GLU A 172 4.31 0.42 -16.58
CA GLU A 172 4.98 -0.87 -16.45
C GLU A 172 6.48 -0.81 -16.80
N PRO A 173 7.36 -1.40 -15.97
CA PRO A 173 8.76 -1.62 -16.30
C PRO A 173 8.86 -2.77 -17.30
N VAL A 174 8.75 -2.46 -18.60
CA VAL A 174 8.80 -3.44 -19.68
C VAL A 174 10.23 -3.86 -20.02
N LYS A 175 10.40 -5.16 -20.33
CA LYS A 175 11.67 -5.83 -20.64
C LYS A 175 12.51 -5.21 -21.76
N CYS A 176 11.91 -4.41 -22.65
CA CYS A 176 12.58 -3.94 -23.88
C CYS A 176 12.85 -2.44 -23.95
N CYS A 177 12.29 -1.63 -23.04
CA CYS A 177 12.51 -0.18 -23.05
C CYS A 177 12.70 0.33 -21.62
N THR A 178 13.86 0.91 -21.34
CA THR A 178 14.06 1.83 -20.21
C THR A 178 12.94 2.86 -20.25
N CYS A 179 12.08 2.88 -19.23
CA CYS A 179 11.00 3.85 -19.10
C CYS A 179 11.59 5.27 -19.13
N LEU A 180 11.54 5.91 -20.29
CA LEU A 180 11.90 7.32 -20.45
C LEU A 180 10.75 8.14 -19.87
N TRP A 181 10.98 8.75 -18.71
CA TRP A 181 10.23 9.94 -18.31
C TRP A 181 10.55 11.06 -19.28
N HIS A 182 9.53 11.65 -19.89
CA HIS A 182 9.49 13.09 -20.09
C HIS A 182 8.14 13.56 -19.55
N VAL A 183 8.21 14.56 -18.67
CA VAL A 183 7.08 15.28 -18.06
C VAL A 183 6.05 15.68 -19.11
#